data_AF-A0A932R4M0-F1
#
_entry.id   AF-A0A932R4M0-F1
#
_cell.length_a   1.000
_cell.length_b   1.000
_cell.length_c   1.000
_cell.angle_alpha   90.00
_cell.angle_beta   90.00
_cell.angle_gamma   90.00
#
_symmetry.space_group_name_H-M   'P 1'
#
loop_
_entity.id
_entity.type
_entity.pdbx_description
1 polymer ?
#
loop_
_entity_poly.entity_id
_entity_poly.type
_entity_poly.pdbx_seq_one_letter_code
_entity_poly.pdbx_strand_id
1 'polypeptide(L)'
;MPCNIGFKTYQEVYLPVPQPKKLTKKVEAPKLNVDLLDKLGETTPQFVDWFTELDSKSLLDFALEETLKGKKLDGFSFAIEDGFVVSKTKYSGDAEKQKVEKVIDKIMNEFQMRTLKIVAELLEFETVISVNSGEVIIEGEKQNPDNNQVSRYLKITRRADGNSEIMFEHYSSKEALTEDRAKFTILAQKFGVPIDFTLSRPVGQPISTGVTHKDHLRH
;
A
#
# COMPACT_ATOMS: atom_id res chain seq x y z
N MET A 1 -2.52 -17.21 -13.01
CA MET A 1 -1.90 -17.07 -14.36
C MET A 1 -2.16 -15.65 -14.81
N PRO A 2 -1.19 -14.92 -15.37
CA PRO A 2 -1.47 -13.61 -15.95
C PRO A 2 -2.43 -13.80 -17.14
N CYS A 3 -3.64 -13.25 -17.05
CA CYS A 3 -4.59 -13.25 -18.16
C CYS A 3 -4.34 -12.02 -19.06
N ASN A 4 -4.69 -12.10 -20.34
CA ASN A 4 -4.50 -11.00 -21.31
C ASN A 4 -5.80 -10.20 -21.48
N ILE A 5 -6.40 -9.76 -20.38
CA ILE A 5 -7.64 -8.98 -20.38
C ILE A 5 -7.34 -7.56 -19.92
N GLY A 6 -7.72 -6.59 -20.75
CA GLY A 6 -7.57 -5.17 -20.42
C GLY A 6 -6.12 -4.69 -20.38
N PHE A 7 -5.97 -3.45 -19.93
CA PHE A 7 -4.67 -2.86 -19.62
C PHE A 7 -4.21 -3.29 -18.23
N LYS A 8 -2.91 -3.57 -18.12
CA LYS A 8 -2.28 -3.92 -16.86
C LYS A 8 -0.89 -3.34 -16.73
N THR A 9 -0.42 -3.26 -15.51
CA THR A 9 0.98 -2.98 -15.20
C THR A 9 1.48 -3.90 -14.12
N TYR A 10 2.74 -4.30 -14.29
CA TYR A 10 3.55 -4.95 -13.29
C TYR A 10 4.67 -3.99 -12.90
N GLN A 11 4.85 -3.77 -11.60
CA GLN A 11 5.89 -2.89 -11.10
C GLN A 11 6.63 -3.53 -9.94
N GLU A 12 7.94 -3.67 -10.11
CA GLU A 12 8.84 -3.82 -8.97
C GLU A 12 8.93 -2.45 -8.27
N VAL A 13 8.74 -2.47 -6.96
CA VAL A 13 8.81 -1.27 -6.13
C VAL A 13 9.71 -1.53 -4.94
N TYR A 14 10.43 -0.49 -4.55
CA TYR A 14 11.09 -0.50 -3.26
C TYR A 14 10.16 0.14 -2.22
N LEU A 15 9.75 -0.67 -1.25
CA LEU A 15 9.06 -0.20 -0.06
C LEU A 15 10.09 -0.19 1.09
N PRO A 16 10.71 0.96 1.43
CA PRO A 16 11.66 0.99 2.52
C PRO A 16 11.00 0.50 3.81
N VAL A 17 11.68 -0.37 4.56
CA VAL A 17 11.26 -0.69 5.93
C VAL A 17 11.37 0.61 6.73
N PRO A 18 10.27 1.13 7.33
CA PRO A 18 10.38 2.32 8.13
C PRO A 18 11.26 2.00 9.35
N GLN A 19 12.42 2.68 9.42
CA GLN A 19 13.44 2.41 10.44
C GLN A 19 12.87 2.69 11.84
N PRO A 20 13.07 1.80 12.83
CA PRO A 20 12.71 2.05 14.22
C PRO A 20 13.40 3.30 14.75
N LYS A 21 12.67 4.42 14.89
CA LYS A 21 13.23 5.64 15.49
C LYS A 21 12.93 5.67 16.99
N LYS A 22 13.98 5.57 17.81
CA LYS A 22 14.07 6.39 19.04
C LYS A 22 15.08 7.51 18.75
N LEU A 23 14.61 8.61 18.19
CA LEU A 23 15.43 9.80 17.95
C LEU A 23 14.53 11.04 17.96
N THR A 24 14.76 11.93 18.93
CA THR A 24 14.25 13.30 19.03
C THR A 24 14.76 14.17 17.88
N LYS A 25 14.47 13.78 16.64
CA LYS A 25 14.79 14.58 15.46
C LYS A 25 13.58 14.56 14.54
N LYS A 26 12.93 15.73 14.45
CA LYS A 26 11.90 16.04 13.47
C LYS A 26 12.44 15.68 12.08
N VAL A 27 11.94 14.58 11.52
CA VAL A 27 12.12 14.28 10.11
C VAL A 27 10.86 14.79 9.46
N GLU A 28 11.04 15.81 8.62
CA GLU A 28 9.94 16.38 7.85
C GLU A 28 9.27 15.26 7.03
N ALA A 29 7.94 15.29 6.98
CA ALA A 29 7.20 14.46 6.04
C ALA A 29 7.80 14.65 4.64
N PRO A 30 7.92 13.58 3.83
CA PRO A 30 8.36 13.74 2.45
C PRO A 30 7.48 14.81 1.79
N LYS A 31 8.13 15.82 1.21
CA LYS A 31 7.42 16.91 0.52
C LYS A 31 6.54 16.28 -0.55
N LEU A 32 5.27 16.66 -0.54
CA LEU A 32 4.31 16.30 -1.59
C LEU A 32 4.97 16.47 -2.95
N ASN A 33 5.02 15.41 -3.75
CA ASN A 33 5.65 15.47 -5.07
C ASN A 33 4.70 16.20 -6.04
N VAL A 34 4.80 17.52 -6.08
CA VAL A 34 3.99 18.39 -6.95
C VAL A 34 4.22 18.06 -8.42
N ASP A 35 5.45 17.68 -8.80
CA ASP A 35 5.75 17.23 -10.18
C ASP A 35 5.02 15.93 -10.54
N LEU A 36 4.76 15.06 -9.56
CA LEU A 36 3.92 13.87 -9.76
C LEU A 36 2.48 14.32 -9.98
N LEU A 37 1.92 15.18 -9.11
CA LEU A 37 0.55 15.73 -9.24
C LEU A 37 0.32 16.41 -10.59
N ASP A 38 1.28 17.21 -11.06
CA ASP A 38 1.20 17.93 -12.33
C ASP A 38 1.37 17.00 -13.55
N LYS A 39 2.22 15.98 -13.47
CA LYS A 39 2.39 14.96 -14.54
C LYS A 39 1.19 14.02 -14.66
N LEU A 40 0.35 13.95 -13.63
CA LEU A 40 -0.79 13.05 -13.58
C LEU A 40 -2.05 13.61 -14.24
N GLY A 41 -2.07 14.89 -14.60
CA GLY A 41 -3.02 15.50 -15.53
C GLY A 41 -4.52 15.51 -15.14
N GLU A 42 -4.96 14.73 -14.15
CA GLU A 42 -6.38 14.46 -13.92
C GLU A 42 -6.68 14.11 -12.46
N THR A 43 -6.19 14.91 -11.51
CA THR A 43 -6.87 14.96 -10.20
C THR A 43 -8.04 15.92 -10.34
N THR A 44 -9.24 15.38 -10.49
CA THR A 44 -10.45 16.20 -10.44
C THR A 44 -10.39 17.08 -9.18
N PRO A 45 -10.79 18.36 -9.22
CA PRO A 45 -10.74 19.23 -8.04
C PRO A 45 -11.35 18.58 -6.79
N GLN A 46 -12.38 17.76 -6.99
CA GLN A 46 -13.02 16.95 -5.95
C GLN A 46 -12.07 15.97 -5.26
N PHE A 47 -11.17 15.29 -5.99
CA PHE A 47 -10.19 14.39 -5.39
C PHE A 47 -9.15 15.16 -4.57
N VAL A 48 -8.70 16.33 -5.05
CA VAL A 48 -7.72 17.16 -4.33
C VAL A 48 -8.31 17.70 -3.03
N ASP A 49 -9.55 18.19 -3.07
CA ASP A 49 -10.27 18.69 -1.89
C ASP A 49 -10.46 17.57 -0.87
N TRP A 50 -11.00 16.42 -1.31
CA TRP A 50 -11.16 15.24 -0.46
C TRP A 50 -9.83 14.76 0.12
N PHE A 51 -8.77 14.68 -0.70
CA PHE A 51 -7.44 14.26 -0.27
C PHE A 51 -6.86 15.20 0.78
N THR A 52 -7.11 16.51 0.66
CA THR A 52 -6.62 17.51 1.61
C THR A 52 -7.33 17.37 2.96
N GLU A 53 -8.63 17.13 2.95
CA GLU A 53 -9.46 16.98 4.16
C GLU A 53 -9.37 15.60 4.84
N LEU A 54 -8.83 14.59 4.14
CA LEU A 54 -8.71 13.24 4.67
C LEU A 54 -7.86 13.18 5.96
N ASP A 55 -8.50 12.79 7.07
CA ASP A 55 -7.84 12.50 8.35
C ASP A 55 -7.04 11.20 8.27
N SER A 56 -5.73 11.34 8.10
CA SER A 56 -4.82 10.18 8.06
C SER A 56 -4.55 9.59 9.44
N LYS A 57 -4.74 10.33 10.54
CA LYS A 57 -4.35 9.87 11.87
C LYS A 57 -5.21 8.71 12.34
N SER A 58 -6.54 8.87 12.28
CA SER A 58 -7.48 7.83 12.71
C SER A 58 -7.30 6.52 11.93
N LEU A 59 -6.97 6.62 10.64
CA LEU A 59 -6.71 5.47 9.78
C LEU A 59 -5.36 4.80 10.08
N LEU A 60 -4.32 5.57 10.40
CA LEU A 60 -3.03 5.02 10.84
C LEU A 60 -3.14 4.35 12.21
N ASP A 61 -3.92 4.91 13.14
CA ASP A 61 -4.20 4.30 14.43
C ASP A 61 -4.91 2.95 14.28
N PHE A 62 -5.92 2.88 13.39
CA PHE A 62 -6.59 1.63 13.05
C PHE A 62 -5.63 0.60 12.41
N ALA A 63 -4.79 1.02 11.47
CA ALA A 63 -3.78 0.14 10.87
C ALA A 63 -2.81 -0.42 11.92
N LEU A 64 -2.42 0.40 12.89
CA LEU A 64 -1.55 -0.01 13.99
C LEU A 64 -2.24 -0.99 14.92
N GLU A 65 -3.48 -0.72 15.33
CA GLU A 65 -4.28 -1.62 16.16
C GLU A 65 -4.40 -3.01 15.52
N GLU A 66 -4.79 -3.07 14.25
CA GLU A 66 -4.93 -4.30 13.50
C GLU A 66 -3.59 -5.03 13.31
N THR A 67 -2.47 -4.31 13.16
CA THR A 67 -1.13 -4.92 13.16
C THR A 67 -0.77 -5.50 14.52
N LEU A 68 -1.18 -4.92 15.64
CA LEU A 68 -0.78 -5.42 16.96
C LEU A 68 -1.70 -6.53 17.48
N LYS A 69 -2.90 -6.66 16.91
CA LYS A 69 -3.93 -7.61 17.30
C LYS A 69 -3.41 -9.05 17.37
N GLY A 70 -3.61 -9.68 18.53
CA GLY A 70 -3.22 -11.07 18.77
C GLY A 70 -1.71 -11.33 18.92
N LYS A 71 -0.86 -10.29 18.93
CA LYS A 71 0.59 -10.44 19.14
C LYS A 71 0.94 -10.28 20.63
N LYS A 72 1.83 -11.14 21.12
CA LYS A 72 2.44 -11.00 22.46
C LYS A 72 3.69 -10.12 22.34
N LEU A 73 3.59 -8.88 22.83
CA LEU A 73 4.62 -7.84 22.66
C LEU A 73 5.06 -7.27 24.02
N ASP A 74 5.39 -8.16 24.95
CA ASP A 74 5.80 -7.78 26.30
C ASP A 74 7.00 -6.82 26.27
N GLY A 75 6.87 -5.67 26.94
CA GLY A 75 7.92 -4.65 27.00
C GLY A 75 7.98 -3.72 25.78
N PHE A 76 7.10 -3.86 24.79
CA PHE A 76 6.97 -2.92 23.68
C PHE A 76 5.75 -2.00 23.86
N SER A 77 5.91 -0.75 23.45
CA SER A 77 4.83 0.21 23.28
C SER A 77 4.95 0.79 21.87
N PHE A 78 3.82 0.84 21.15
CA PHE A 78 3.70 1.41 19.82
C PHE A 78 2.60 2.48 19.83
N ALA A 79 2.82 3.59 19.13
CA ALA A 79 1.84 4.66 18.96
C ALA A 79 2.07 5.41 17.64
N ILE A 80 1.05 6.12 17.13
CA ILE A 80 1.22 7.08 16.04
C ILE A 80 1.51 8.47 16.64
N GLU A 81 2.67 9.03 16.29
CA GLU A 81 3.06 10.40 16.64
C GLU A 81 3.44 11.13 15.33
N ASP A 82 2.82 12.28 15.05
CA ASP A 82 3.05 13.08 13.83
C ASP A 82 2.97 12.28 12.50
N GLY A 83 2.09 11.28 12.42
CA GLY A 83 1.93 10.42 11.24
C GLY A 83 2.96 9.30 11.12
N PHE A 84 3.79 9.07 12.14
CA PHE A 84 4.78 8.00 12.18
C PHE A 84 4.52 7.01 13.32
N VAL A 85 4.82 5.74 13.09
CA VAL A 85 4.84 4.75 14.18
C VAL A 85 6.08 4.98 15.03
N VAL A 86 5.86 5.21 16.32
CA VAL A 86 6.91 5.31 17.34
C VAL A 86 6.88 4.05 18.18
N SER A 87 8.04 3.40 18.33
CA SER A 87 8.21 2.23 19.19
C SER A 87 9.09 2.55 20.40
N LYS A 88 8.65 2.11 21.58
CA LYS A 88 9.37 2.26 22.85
C LYS A 88 9.55 0.89 23.48
N THR A 89 10.80 0.53 23.73
CA THR A 89 11.19 -0.73 24.37
C THR A 89 12.49 -0.56 25.16
N LYS A 90 12.85 -1.56 25.96
CA LYS A 90 14.08 -1.67 26.76
C LYS A 90 14.85 -2.92 26.31
N TYR A 91 16.18 -2.87 26.36
CA TYR A 91 17.07 -3.99 26.08
C TYR A 91 18.33 -3.87 26.94
N SER A 92 18.98 -4.99 27.20
CA SER A 92 20.20 -5.13 28.01
C SER A 92 21.32 -5.76 27.17
N GLY A 93 21.97 -4.93 26.35
CA GLY A 93 23.11 -5.31 25.51
C GLY A 93 22.77 -5.63 24.06
N ASP A 94 23.81 -5.89 23.26
CA ASP A 94 23.72 -5.93 21.79
C ASP A 94 22.93 -7.13 21.26
N ALA A 95 23.05 -8.29 21.90
CA ALA A 95 22.32 -9.49 21.48
C ALA A 95 20.80 -9.35 21.65
N GLU A 96 20.35 -8.64 22.70
CA GLU A 96 18.93 -8.35 22.91
C GLU A 96 18.45 -7.24 21.98
N LYS A 97 19.29 -6.22 21.75
CA LYS A 97 19.01 -5.15 20.77
C LYS A 97 18.69 -5.73 19.38
N GLN A 98 19.51 -6.64 18.87
CA GLN A 98 19.27 -7.28 17.57
C GLN A 98 17.97 -8.08 17.50
N LYS A 99 17.56 -8.72 18.61
CA LYS A 99 16.28 -9.44 18.68
C LYS A 99 15.10 -8.47 18.66
N VAL A 100 15.22 -7.39 19.43
CA VAL A 100 14.22 -6.32 19.50
C VAL A 100 14.05 -5.63 18.14
N GLU A 101 15.14 -5.31 17.45
CA GLU A 101 15.11 -4.71 16.10
C GLU A 101 14.35 -5.61 15.12
N LYS A 102 14.62 -6.91 15.11
CA LYS A 102 13.89 -7.87 14.26
C LYS A 102 12.38 -7.91 14.53
N VAL A 103 11.97 -7.77 15.81
CA VAL A 103 10.55 -7.72 16.17
C VAL A 103 9.92 -6.43 15.66
N ILE A 104 10.60 -5.29 15.84
CA ILE A 104 10.10 -4.01 15.35
C ILE A 104 10.01 -4.04 13.83
N ASP A 105 11.04 -4.49 13.11
CA ASP A 105 11.04 -4.56 11.65
C ASP A 105 9.85 -5.39 11.13
N LYS A 106 9.55 -6.52 11.79
CA LYS A 106 8.38 -7.35 11.44
C LYS A 106 7.06 -6.59 11.63
N ILE A 107 6.92 -5.84 12.72
CA ILE A 107 5.73 -5.03 13.02
C ILE A 107 5.61 -3.88 12.02
N MET A 108 6.70 -3.19 11.72
CA MET A 108 6.72 -2.08 10.78
C MET A 108 6.38 -2.52 9.36
N ASN A 109 6.86 -3.70 8.94
CA ASN A 109 6.49 -4.30 7.66
C ASN A 109 4.99 -4.62 7.58
N GLU A 110 4.43 -5.27 8.61
CA GLU A 110 3.00 -5.59 8.64
C GLU A 110 2.14 -4.32 8.70
N PHE A 111 2.55 -3.32 9.50
CA PHE A 111 1.91 -2.00 9.55
C PHE A 111 1.89 -1.30 8.20
N GLN A 112 3.02 -1.28 7.49
CA GLN A 112 3.10 -0.67 6.17
C GLN A 112 2.16 -1.37 5.18
N MET A 113 2.07 -2.69 5.22
CA MET A 113 1.13 -3.44 4.38
C MET A 113 -0.33 -3.14 4.76
N ARG A 114 -0.69 -3.10 6.04
CA ARG A 114 -2.04 -2.71 6.46
C ARG A 114 -2.39 -1.27 6.07
N THR A 115 -1.40 -0.38 6.07
CA THR A 115 -1.56 0.98 5.57
C THR A 115 -1.87 0.99 4.06
N LEU A 116 -1.13 0.21 3.27
CA LEU A 116 -1.41 0.06 1.84
C LEU A 116 -2.77 -0.60 1.54
N LYS A 117 -3.23 -1.50 2.42
CA LYS A 117 -4.59 -2.06 2.37
C LYS A 117 -5.63 -0.96 2.52
N ILE A 118 -5.50 -0.09 3.52
CA ILE A 118 -6.40 1.06 3.70
C ILE A 118 -6.38 1.96 2.46
N VAL A 119 -5.20 2.23 1.89
CA VAL A 119 -5.08 3.02 0.66
C VAL A 119 -5.87 2.39 -0.50
N ALA A 120 -5.81 1.06 -0.66
CA ALA A 120 -6.62 0.36 -1.65
C ALA A 120 -8.12 0.47 -1.36
N GLU A 121 -8.54 0.33 -0.11
CA GLU A 121 -9.94 0.46 0.32
C GLU A 121 -10.49 1.88 0.12
N LEU A 122 -9.67 2.92 0.32
CA LEU A 122 -10.02 4.31 0.01
C LEU A 122 -10.23 4.56 -1.49
N LEU A 123 -9.65 3.71 -2.35
CA LEU A 123 -9.91 3.69 -3.78
C LEU A 123 -11.03 2.72 -4.16
N GLU A 124 -11.82 2.27 -3.18
CA GLU A 124 -12.99 1.40 -3.34
C GLU A 124 -12.66 -0.01 -3.83
N PHE A 125 -11.43 -0.48 -3.58
CA PHE A 125 -11.14 -1.91 -3.70
C PHE A 125 -11.66 -2.64 -2.46
N GLU A 126 -12.42 -3.71 -2.66
CA GLU A 126 -12.61 -4.73 -1.64
C GLU A 126 -11.30 -5.50 -1.49
N THR A 127 -10.76 -5.64 -0.27
CA THR A 127 -9.41 -6.19 -0.09
C THR A 127 -9.32 -7.32 0.92
N VAL A 128 -8.39 -8.25 0.65
CA VAL A 128 -7.97 -9.31 1.57
C VAL A 128 -6.47 -9.22 1.78
N ILE A 129 -6.02 -9.46 3.00
CA ILE A 129 -4.59 -9.56 3.35
C ILE A 129 -4.27 -10.97 3.81
N SER A 130 -3.20 -11.55 3.26
CA SER A 130 -2.68 -12.87 3.64
C SER A 130 -1.21 -12.77 4.02
N VAL A 131 -0.80 -13.57 5.02
CA VAL A 131 0.58 -13.61 5.54
C VAL A 131 1.07 -15.05 5.45
N ASN A 132 1.97 -15.32 4.51
CA ASN A 132 2.45 -16.67 4.19
C ASN A 132 3.98 -16.71 4.28
N SER A 133 4.54 -17.49 5.21
CA SER A 133 5.98 -17.84 5.24
C SER A 133 6.98 -16.69 5.01
N GLY A 134 6.69 -15.48 5.51
CA GLY A 134 7.54 -14.29 5.35
C GLY A 134 7.16 -13.36 4.20
N GLU A 135 6.14 -13.72 3.43
CA GLU A 135 5.50 -12.88 2.42
C GLU A 135 4.17 -12.32 2.94
N VAL A 136 3.90 -11.05 2.65
CA VAL A 136 2.61 -10.42 2.90
C VAL A 136 2.00 -10.05 1.55
N ILE A 137 0.77 -10.46 1.32
CA ILE A 137 0.05 -10.22 0.06
C ILE A 137 -1.26 -9.51 0.37
N ILE A 138 -1.52 -8.42 -0.34
CA ILE A 138 -2.83 -7.79 -0.43
C ILE A 138 -3.37 -8.08 -1.82
N GLU A 139 -4.59 -8.57 -1.88
CA GLU A 139 -5.35 -8.71 -3.11
C GLU A 139 -6.59 -7.85 -2.97
N GLY A 140 -6.92 -7.11 -4.04
CA GLY A 140 -8.05 -6.20 -4.05
C GLY A 140 -8.81 -6.27 -5.37
N GLU A 141 -10.13 -6.16 -5.28
CA GLU A 141 -11.01 -6.11 -6.44
C GLU A 141 -11.95 -4.91 -6.41
N LYS A 142 -12.15 -4.31 -7.58
CA LYS A 142 -13.05 -3.18 -7.76
C LYS A 142 -13.87 -3.39 -9.02
N GLN A 143 -15.17 -3.15 -8.95
CA GLN A 143 -16.05 -3.23 -10.11
C GLN A 143 -15.62 -2.21 -11.18
N ASN A 144 -15.56 -2.65 -12.43
CA ASN A 144 -15.22 -1.77 -13.53
C ASN A 144 -16.49 -1.04 -14.00
N PRO A 145 -16.57 0.30 -13.91
CA PRO A 145 -17.79 1.05 -14.25
C PRO A 145 -18.27 0.83 -15.68
N ASP A 146 -17.33 0.64 -16.60
CA ASP A 146 -17.60 0.47 -18.03
C ASP A 146 -17.86 -0.99 -18.41
N ASN A 147 -17.56 -1.94 -17.51
CA ASN A 147 -17.65 -3.37 -17.78
C ASN A 147 -17.90 -4.18 -16.49
N ASN A 148 -19.17 -4.25 -16.09
CA ASN A 148 -19.64 -5.00 -14.92
C ASN A 148 -19.35 -6.52 -14.95
N GLN A 149 -18.69 -7.04 -15.99
CA GLN A 149 -18.33 -8.45 -16.12
C GLN A 149 -16.83 -8.72 -15.90
N VAL A 150 -16.01 -7.68 -15.71
CA VAL A 150 -14.57 -7.79 -15.46
C VAL A 150 -14.17 -6.82 -14.35
N SER A 151 -13.85 -7.35 -13.16
CA SER A 151 -13.36 -6.56 -12.03
C SER A 151 -11.91 -6.10 -12.25
N ARG A 152 -11.62 -4.84 -11.93
CA ARG A 152 -10.25 -4.33 -11.78
C ARG A 152 -9.59 -5.07 -10.63
N TYR A 153 -8.32 -5.40 -10.78
CA TYR A 153 -7.58 -6.17 -9.79
C TYR A 153 -6.32 -5.41 -9.36
N LEU A 154 -6.07 -5.41 -8.05
CA LEU A 154 -4.88 -4.88 -7.40
C LEU A 154 -4.21 -6.01 -6.63
N LYS A 155 -2.90 -6.18 -6.81
CA LYS A 155 -2.08 -7.03 -5.97
C LYS A 155 -0.86 -6.30 -5.46
N ILE A 156 -0.62 -6.40 -4.17
CA ILE A 156 0.58 -5.87 -3.53
C ILE A 156 1.24 -7.04 -2.82
N THR A 157 2.50 -7.30 -3.15
CA THR A 157 3.27 -8.37 -2.56
C THR A 157 4.53 -7.79 -1.94
N ARG A 158 4.78 -8.12 -0.68
CA ARG A 158 6.06 -7.84 -0.01
C ARG A 158 6.72 -9.14 0.39
N ARG A 159 7.88 -9.42 -0.20
CA ARG A 159 8.67 -10.63 0.05
C ARG A 159 9.62 -10.42 1.24
N ALA A 160 10.07 -11.54 1.81
CA ALA A 160 10.96 -11.54 2.97
C ALA A 160 12.34 -10.92 2.70
N ASP A 161 12.79 -10.91 1.45
CA ASP A 161 14.05 -10.30 0.99
C ASP A 161 13.96 -8.78 0.85
N GLY A 162 12.79 -8.19 1.12
CA GLY A 162 12.54 -6.75 0.99
C GLY A 162 12.07 -6.33 -0.40
N ASN A 163 12.07 -7.23 -1.39
CA ASN A 163 11.51 -6.95 -2.70
C ASN A 163 10.00 -6.84 -2.60
N SER A 164 9.45 -5.80 -3.22
CA SER A 164 8.01 -5.56 -3.25
C SER A 164 7.52 -5.39 -4.68
N GLU A 165 6.28 -5.78 -4.89
CA GLU A 165 5.64 -5.78 -6.20
C GLU A 165 4.24 -5.20 -6.07
N ILE A 166 3.88 -4.29 -6.98
CA ILE A 166 2.52 -3.77 -7.10
C ILE A 166 2.05 -4.02 -8.53
N MET A 167 0.92 -4.70 -8.65
CA MET A 167 0.29 -5.06 -9.90
C MET A 167 -1.13 -4.50 -9.96
N PHE A 168 -1.45 -3.86 -11.08
CA PHE A 168 -2.80 -3.39 -11.40
C PHE A 168 -3.23 -4.05 -12.70
N GLU A 169 -4.36 -4.74 -12.73
CA GLU A 169 -4.85 -5.48 -13.90
C GLU A 169 -6.32 -5.17 -14.23
N HIS A 170 -6.71 -5.51 -15.46
CA HIS A 170 -8.07 -5.48 -15.99
C HIS A 170 -8.69 -4.07 -16.12
N TYR A 171 -7.89 -3.09 -16.50
CA TYR A 171 -8.39 -1.75 -16.78
C TYR A 171 -8.97 -1.66 -18.19
N SER A 172 -10.09 -0.94 -18.34
CA SER A 172 -10.75 -0.71 -19.63
C SER A 172 -9.90 0.16 -20.56
N SER A 173 -9.11 1.08 -20.01
CA SER A 173 -8.26 2.03 -20.74
C SER A 173 -6.89 2.23 -20.08
N LYS A 174 -5.94 2.83 -20.81
CA LYS A 174 -4.62 3.20 -20.25
C LYS A 174 -4.73 4.38 -19.31
N GLU A 175 -5.66 5.27 -19.60
CA GLU A 175 -5.96 6.48 -18.86
C GLU A 175 -6.45 6.12 -17.46
N ALA A 176 -7.46 5.23 -17.36
CA ALA A 176 -7.97 4.73 -16.08
C ALA A 176 -6.91 3.99 -15.25
N LEU A 177 -6.05 3.20 -15.91
CA LEU A 177 -4.91 2.54 -15.25
C LEU A 177 -3.91 3.57 -14.70
N THR A 178 -3.64 4.62 -15.47
CA THR A 178 -2.69 5.67 -15.07
C THR A 178 -3.25 6.47 -13.89
N GLU A 179 -4.55 6.78 -13.92
CA GLU A 179 -5.26 7.52 -12.88
C GLU A 179 -5.32 6.75 -11.55
N ASP A 180 -5.71 5.47 -11.54
CA ASP A 180 -5.79 4.73 -10.27
C ASP A 180 -4.40 4.50 -9.66
N ARG A 181 -3.37 4.26 -10.49
CA ARG A 181 -1.97 4.19 -10.02
C ARG A 181 -1.53 5.48 -9.37
N ALA A 182 -1.84 6.61 -9.99
CA ALA A 182 -1.54 7.94 -9.52
C ALA A 182 -2.12 8.20 -8.13
N LYS A 183 -3.44 7.99 -8.00
CA LYS A 183 -4.17 8.17 -6.74
C LYS A 183 -3.62 7.25 -5.66
N PHE A 184 -3.34 6.00 -6.00
CA PHE A 184 -2.75 5.03 -5.07
C PHE A 184 -1.39 5.51 -4.54
N THR A 185 -0.49 5.95 -5.42
CA THR A 185 0.84 6.44 -5.02
C THR A 185 0.76 7.67 -4.13
N ILE A 186 -0.07 8.66 -4.49
CA ILE A 186 -0.23 9.90 -3.73
C ILE A 186 -0.82 9.62 -2.34
N LEU A 187 -1.85 8.76 -2.26
CA LEU A 187 -2.40 8.32 -0.99
C LEU A 187 -1.35 7.60 -0.15
N ALA A 188 -0.65 6.61 -0.70
CA ALA A 188 0.41 5.90 0.02
C ALA A 188 1.46 6.86 0.61
N GLN A 189 1.87 7.88 -0.15
CA GLN A 189 2.79 8.91 0.34
C GLN A 189 2.19 9.75 1.47
N LYS A 190 0.91 10.15 1.40
CA LYS A 190 0.20 10.85 2.50
C LYS A 190 0.19 10.03 3.79
N PHE A 191 0.09 8.71 3.66
CA PHE A 191 0.14 7.77 4.78
C PHE A 191 1.57 7.37 5.18
N GLY A 192 2.60 8.08 4.70
CA GLY A 192 3.99 7.86 5.11
C GLY A 192 4.64 6.61 4.48
N VAL A 193 4.04 6.05 3.44
CA VAL A 193 4.57 4.91 2.67
C VAL A 193 5.09 5.41 1.32
N PRO A 194 6.36 5.83 1.23
CA PRO A 194 6.94 6.20 -0.06
C PRO A 194 7.03 4.96 -0.96
N ILE A 195 6.59 5.11 -2.20
CA ILE A 195 6.67 4.09 -3.24
C ILE A 195 7.60 4.61 -4.32
N ASP A 196 8.76 3.97 -4.44
CA ASP A 196 9.72 4.23 -5.52
C ASP A 196 9.59 3.13 -6.58
N PHE A 197 9.05 3.50 -7.75
CA PHE A 197 8.91 2.59 -8.87
C PHE A 197 10.25 2.41 -9.59
N THR A 198 10.79 1.19 -9.59
CA THR A 198 12.10 0.89 -10.22
C THR A 198 11.95 0.40 -11.65
N LEU A 199 10.83 -0.26 -11.98
CA LEU A 199 10.53 -0.71 -13.34
C LEU A 199 9.02 -0.72 -13.56
N SER A 200 8.54 -0.09 -14.64
CA SER A 200 7.14 -0.18 -15.06
C SER A 200 7.06 -0.66 -16.50
N ARG A 201 6.30 -1.73 -16.73
CA ARG A 201 5.93 -2.16 -18.08
C ARG A 201 4.41 -2.15 -18.20
N PRO A 202 3.81 -1.06 -18.72
CA PRO A 202 2.41 -1.09 -19.10
C PRO A 202 2.23 -1.95 -20.35
N VAL A 203 1.34 -2.93 -20.29
CA VAL A 203 1.02 -3.86 -21.39
C VAL A 203 -0.48 -4.12 -21.39
N GLY A 204 -1.08 -4.33 -22.56
CA GLY A 204 -2.48 -4.74 -22.66
C GLY A 204 -3.18 -4.22 -23.91
N GLN A 205 -4.43 -4.63 -24.03
CA GLN A 205 -5.36 -4.26 -25.11
C GLN A 205 -6.74 -3.96 -24.47
N PRO A 206 -7.61 -3.17 -25.14
CA PRO A 206 -8.96 -2.93 -24.65
C PRO A 206 -9.71 -4.23 -24.37
N ILE A 207 -10.58 -4.23 -23.36
CA ILE A 207 -11.41 -5.39 -23.03
C ILE A 207 -12.47 -5.57 -24.12
N SER A 208 -12.45 -6.70 -24.82
CA SER A 208 -13.46 -7.05 -25.83
C SER A 208 -14.86 -7.18 -25.23
N THR A 209 -15.89 -6.88 -26.01
CA THR A 209 -17.30 -7.06 -25.62
C THR A 209 -17.62 -8.53 -25.34
N GLY A 210 -18.32 -8.82 -24.23
CA GLY A 210 -18.75 -10.16 -23.85
C GLY A 210 -17.71 -11.02 -23.12
N VAL A 211 -16.56 -10.45 -22.75
CA VAL A 211 -15.59 -11.12 -21.87
C VAL A 211 -16.12 -11.07 -20.44
N THR A 212 -16.31 -12.26 -19.84
CA THR A 212 -16.59 -12.41 -18.41
C THR A 212 -15.34 -12.94 -17.72
N HIS A 213 -14.88 -12.24 -16.70
CA HIS A 213 -13.79 -12.70 -15.85
C HIS A 213 -14.23 -12.52 -14.40
N LYS A 214 -14.65 -13.63 -13.78
CA LYS A 214 -15.21 -13.63 -12.41
C LYS A 214 -14.12 -13.44 -11.36
N ASP A 215 -14.58 -12.91 -10.23
CA ASP A 215 -13.87 -12.50 -9.02
C ASP A 215 -12.69 -13.43 -8.66
N HIS A 216 -11.54 -12.82 -8.42
CA HIS A 216 -10.33 -13.43 -7.92
C HIS A 216 -10.36 -13.63 -6.41
N LEU A 217 -11.10 -12.79 -5.68
CA LEU A 217 -11.29 -12.97 -4.25
C LEU A 217 -12.27 -14.12 -4.03
N ARG A 218 -11.77 -15.22 -3.46
CA ARG A 218 -12.65 -16.27 -2.93
C ARG A 218 -13.17 -15.79 -1.57
N HIS A 219 -14.44 -15.39 -1.53
CA HIS A 219 -15.16 -15.18 -0.27
C HIS A 219 -15.27 -16.48 0.53
#